data_AF-A0A348XGH7-F1
#
_entry.id   AF-A0A348XGH7-F1
#
_cell.length_a   1.000
_cell.length_b   1.000
_cell.length_c   1.000
_cell.angle_alpha   90.00
_cell.angle_beta   90.00
_cell.angle_gamma   90.00
#
_symmetry.space_group_name_H-M   'P 1'
#
loop_
_entity.id
_entity.type
_entity.pdbx_description
1 polymer ?
#
loop_
_entity_poly.entity_id
_entity_poly.type
_entity_poly.pdbx_seq_one_letter_code
_entity_poly.pdbx_strand_id
1 'polypeptide(L)'
;MGRKSSDDIVDYLHIKLAAAGCTLPQDTARQEFLEVAQDLIQNHLEKSRVLNKHLCPADRRIQDFIDKVSELAEDAEAPQLPGNTLVLDRHGLARELALPMGKDEHESSILNSHRLHQGVLHNPLHDRRTTKGSFHIADLGPLTPADKKLVPVCTFVGLLRAALTPPGELLAVPYSQDFAPPFESFVSLLLRPPVCPEVPGHMARKSLEVRFFAPGSMVSNLDFVESIFGNAGDPNLLWNDAALDVDGWTGHTGCVILAPQMTRLRKKDLGLPNWADATERQRRDGMCWKEEDELYNEGTPFKITCRTTAGVVVTLIADNYFGYCKKEVKTQISMSANMFGFAEEEHAGGAVAFPRYHLGDSYSPGSYLRGLEHSFKAMRKRFSAQLNLQPEGHAVD
;
A
#
# COMPACT_ATOMS: atom_id res chain seq x y z
N MET A 1 -1.95 -17.61 -14.38
CA MET A 1 -2.93 -16.52 -14.58
C MET A 1 -2.66 -15.90 -15.94
N GLY A 2 -3.54 -16.12 -16.92
CA GLY A 2 -3.38 -15.56 -18.26
C GLY A 2 -3.41 -14.03 -18.20
N ARG A 3 -2.50 -13.37 -18.92
CA ARG A 3 -2.54 -11.92 -19.15
C ARG A 3 -3.87 -11.63 -19.85
N LYS A 4 -4.83 -11.03 -19.13
CA LYS A 4 -6.03 -10.48 -19.76
C LYS A 4 -5.60 -9.39 -20.74
N SER A 5 -6.33 -9.25 -21.84
CA SER A 5 -6.03 -8.20 -22.81
C SER A 5 -6.23 -6.83 -22.15
N SER A 6 -5.52 -5.80 -22.64
CA SER A 6 -5.67 -4.42 -22.14
C SER A 6 -7.14 -3.98 -22.13
N ASP A 7 -7.89 -4.43 -23.14
CA ASP A 7 -9.29 -4.11 -23.35
C ASP A 7 -10.19 -4.64 -22.22
N ASP A 8 -9.91 -5.84 -21.68
CA ASP A 8 -10.70 -6.42 -20.58
C ASP A 8 -10.56 -5.63 -19.27
N ILE A 9 -9.41 -4.97 -19.04
CA ILE A 9 -9.17 -4.14 -17.86
C ILE A 9 -9.91 -2.82 -18.00
N VAL A 10 -9.87 -2.22 -19.19
CA VAL A 10 -10.57 -0.95 -19.49
C VAL A 10 -12.08 -1.13 -19.36
N ASP A 11 -12.64 -2.20 -19.93
CA ASP A 11 -14.07 -2.51 -19.81
C ASP A 11 -14.50 -2.67 -18.34
N TYR A 12 -13.71 -3.42 -17.57
CA TYR A 12 -13.98 -3.61 -16.15
C TYR A 12 -13.88 -2.28 -15.37
N LEU A 13 -12.92 -1.43 -15.72
CA LEU A 13 -12.75 -0.10 -15.15
C LEU A 13 -13.97 0.79 -15.42
N HIS A 14 -14.52 0.80 -16.63
CA HIS A 14 -15.72 1.59 -16.96
C HIS A 14 -16.93 1.17 -16.13
N ILE A 15 -17.19 -0.13 -16.01
CA ILE A 15 -18.27 -0.64 -15.14
C ILE A 15 -18.06 -0.18 -13.69
N LYS A 16 -16.80 -0.21 -13.23
CA LYS A 16 -16.47 0.18 -11.85
C LYS A 16 -16.63 1.68 -11.60
N LEU A 17 -16.21 2.52 -12.55
CA LEU A 17 -16.43 3.96 -12.50
C LEU A 17 -17.93 4.28 -12.49
N ALA A 18 -18.72 3.65 -13.37
CA ALA A 18 -20.18 3.81 -13.40
C ALA A 18 -20.83 3.38 -12.07
N ALA A 19 -20.40 2.24 -11.50
CA ALA A 19 -20.83 1.75 -10.19
C ALA A 19 -20.37 2.64 -9.01
N ALA A 20 -19.37 3.49 -9.22
CA ALA A 20 -18.94 4.51 -8.26
C ALA A 20 -19.64 5.87 -8.47
N GLY A 21 -20.55 5.97 -9.45
CA GLY A 21 -21.34 7.16 -9.74
C GLY A 21 -20.68 8.11 -10.75
N CYS A 22 -19.61 7.68 -11.42
CA CYS A 22 -18.99 8.44 -12.50
C CYS A 22 -19.89 8.44 -13.74
N THR A 23 -20.06 9.61 -14.36
CA THR A 23 -20.73 9.73 -15.66
C THR A 23 -19.70 9.55 -16.77
N LEU A 24 -19.79 8.43 -17.49
CA LEU A 24 -18.87 8.11 -18.58
C LEU A 24 -19.20 8.91 -19.86
N PRO A 25 -18.19 9.24 -20.69
CA PRO A 25 -18.41 9.85 -22.01
C PRO A 25 -19.30 8.99 -22.93
N GLN A 26 -20.05 9.61 -23.85
CA GLN A 26 -20.95 8.88 -24.75
C GLN A 26 -20.19 7.96 -25.73
N ASP A 27 -19.00 8.34 -26.18
CA ASP A 27 -18.21 7.54 -27.14
C ASP A 27 -17.42 6.39 -26.48
N THR A 28 -17.74 6.02 -25.25
CA THR A 28 -17.06 4.93 -24.55
C THR A 28 -17.44 3.59 -25.21
N ALA A 29 -16.45 2.78 -25.59
CA ALA A 29 -16.68 1.48 -26.20
C ALA A 29 -17.64 0.62 -25.33
N ARG A 30 -18.60 -0.05 -25.98
CA ARG A 30 -19.59 -0.95 -25.35
C ARG A 30 -20.66 -0.27 -24.48
N GLN A 31 -21.13 0.93 -24.85
CA GLN A 31 -22.37 1.53 -24.31
C GLN A 31 -23.53 0.54 -24.23
N GLU A 32 -23.74 -0.28 -25.26
CA GLU A 32 -24.81 -1.30 -25.28
C GLU A 32 -24.76 -2.26 -24.07
N PHE A 33 -23.56 -2.65 -23.61
CA PHE A 33 -23.42 -3.50 -22.44
C PHE A 33 -23.74 -2.74 -21.14
N LEU A 34 -23.29 -1.48 -21.03
CA LEU A 34 -23.58 -0.64 -19.88
C LEU A 34 -25.08 -0.30 -19.78
N GLU A 35 -25.76 -0.11 -20.92
CA GLU A 35 -27.22 0.07 -20.99
C GLU A 35 -27.95 -1.17 -20.47
N VAL A 36 -27.54 -2.38 -20.89
CA VAL A 36 -28.12 -3.63 -20.37
C VAL A 36 -27.88 -3.80 -18.87
N ALA A 37 -26.73 -3.34 -18.35
CA ALA A 37 -26.39 -3.42 -16.94
C ALA A 37 -26.91 -2.23 -16.10
N GLN A 38 -27.58 -1.25 -16.71
CA GLN A 38 -27.88 0.04 -16.07
C GLN A 38 -28.71 -0.12 -14.79
N ASP A 39 -29.77 -0.94 -14.81
CA ASP A 39 -30.62 -1.17 -13.64
C ASP A 39 -29.83 -1.81 -12.48
N LEU A 40 -28.88 -2.70 -12.80
CA LEU A 40 -28.02 -3.34 -11.79
C LEU A 40 -27.05 -2.33 -11.19
N ILE A 41 -26.46 -1.46 -12.01
CA ILE A 41 -25.55 -0.39 -11.58
C ILE A 41 -26.30 0.61 -10.71
N GLN A 42 -27.49 1.06 -11.11
CA GLN A 42 -28.32 1.97 -10.32
C GLN A 42 -28.75 1.35 -9.00
N ASN A 43 -29.15 0.07 -8.99
CA ASN A 43 -29.46 -0.64 -7.76
C ASN A 43 -28.25 -0.71 -6.81
N HIS A 44 -27.06 -0.96 -7.36
CA HIS A 44 -25.82 -0.94 -6.58
C HIS A 44 -25.55 0.45 -6.00
N LEU A 45 -25.69 1.52 -6.79
CA LEU A 45 -25.51 2.90 -6.34
C LEU A 45 -26.46 3.28 -5.19
N GLU A 46 -27.75 2.97 -5.30
CA GLU A 46 -28.72 3.27 -4.24
C GLU A 46 -28.41 2.49 -2.96
N LYS A 47 -28.00 1.22 -3.07
CA LYS A 47 -27.54 0.44 -1.91
C LYS A 47 -26.27 1.02 -1.30
N SER A 48 -25.29 1.42 -2.11
CA SER A 48 -24.04 2.03 -1.66
C SER A 48 -24.27 3.37 -0.96
N ARG A 49 -25.28 4.15 -1.36
CA ARG A 49 -25.69 5.37 -0.63
C ARG A 49 -26.22 5.06 0.77
N VAL A 50 -27.05 4.03 0.91
CA VAL A 50 -27.58 3.59 2.22
C VAL A 50 -26.48 2.99 3.10
N LEU A 51 -25.54 2.28 2.48
CA LEU A 51 -24.43 1.59 3.16
C LEU A 51 -23.15 2.44 3.24
N ASN A 52 -23.20 3.75 3.02
CA ASN A 52 -22.00 4.59 2.94
C ASN A 52 -21.14 4.63 4.23
N LYS A 53 -21.73 4.28 5.39
CA LYS A 53 -21.04 4.13 6.69
C LYS A 53 -20.53 2.72 6.95
N HIS A 54 -20.84 1.76 6.06
CA HIS A 54 -20.33 0.41 6.16
C HIS A 54 -18.86 0.42 5.73
N LEU A 55 -18.00 -0.07 6.62
CA LEU A 55 -16.58 -0.25 6.36
C LEU A 55 -16.34 -1.74 6.18
N CYS A 56 -15.48 -2.08 5.22
CA CYS A 56 -14.99 -3.45 5.10
C CYS A 56 -14.30 -3.90 6.40
N PRO A 57 -14.14 -5.21 6.67
CA PRO A 57 -13.58 -5.69 7.93
C PRO A 57 -12.22 -5.09 8.29
N ALA A 58 -11.33 -4.92 7.31
CA ALA A 58 -10.02 -4.29 7.52
C ALA A 58 -10.16 -2.81 7.91
N ASP A 59 -11.01 -2.06 7.22
CA ASP A 59 -11.25 -0.64 7.51
C ASP A 59 -11.95 -0.45 8.86
N ARG A 60 -12.82 -1.39 9.26
CA ARG A 60 -13.43 -1.40 10.60
C ARG A 60 -12.37 -1.52 11.70
N ARG A 61 -11.44 -2.47 11.58
CA ARG A 61 -10.33 -2.63 12.55
C ARG A 61 -9.49 -1.36 12.68
N ILE A 62 -9.28 -0.66 11.57
CA ILE A 62 -8.56 0.62 11.53
C ILE A 62 -9.40 1.74 12.17
N GLN A 63 -10.68 1.82 11.86
CA GLN A 63 -11.58 2.84 12.43
C GLN A 63 -11.70 2.68 13.94
N ASP A 64 -11.89 1.45 14.44
CA ASP A 64 -11.95 1.17 15.88
C ASP A 64 -10.67 1.61 16.61
N PHE A 65 -9.53 1.57 15.93
CA PHE A 65 -8.27 2.12 16.44
C PHE A 65 -8.24 3.65 16.41
N ILE A 66 -8.69 4.27 15.31
CA ILE A 66 -8.78 5.73 15.18
C ILE A 66 -9.72 6.33 16.23
N ASP A 67 -10.86 5.70 16.47
CA ASP A 67 -11.84 6.14 17.46
C ASP A 67 -11.22 6.17 18.85
N LYS A 68 -10.54 5.09 19.27
CA LYS A 68 -9.81 5.03 20.55
C LYS A 68 -8.70 6.08 20.66
N VAL A 69 -7.96 6.34 19.58
CA VAL A 69 -6.92 7.38 19.58
C VAL A 69 -7.54 8.78 19.69
N SER A 70 -8.72 8.98 19.11
CA SER A 70 -9.45 10.26 19.18
C SER A 70 -10.04 10.51 20.57
N GLU A 71 -10.52 9.47 21.25
CA GLU A 71 -10.92 9.52 22.66
C GLU A 71 -9.76 9.98 23.56
N LEU A 72 -8.55 9.46 23.34
CA LEU A 72 -7.34 9.87 24.07
C LEU A 72 -6.92 11.32 23.78
N ALA A 73 -7.30 11.86 22.63
CA ALA A 73 -7.06 13.25 22.27
C ALA A 73 -8.12 14.21 22.83
N GLU A 74 -9.12 13.70 23.55
CA GLU A 74 -10.33 14.43 23.96
C GLU A 74 -11.03 15.11 22.78
N ASP A 75 -10.91 14.51 21.58
CA ASP A 75 -11.51 15.04 20.37
C ASP A 75 -13.00 14.67 20.33
N ALA A 76 -13.86 15.67 20.15
CA ALA A 76 -15.31 15.48 20.17
C ALA A 76 -15.83 14.67 18.97
N GLU A 77 -15.11 14.65 17.84
CA GLU A 77 -15.53 13.95 16.62
C GLU A 77 -14.33 13.26 15.95
N ALA A 78 -14.21 11.95 16.19
CA ALA A 78 -13.19 11.11 15.60
C ALA A 78 -13.21 11.17 14.05
N PRO A 79 -12.07 11.42 13.39
CA PRO A 79 -11.99 11.37 11.92
C PRO A 79 -12.44 10.02 11.38
N GLN A 80 -13.24 10.03 10.31
CA GLN A 80 -13.82 8.82 9.71
C GLN A 80 -13.10 8.46 8.40
N LEU A 81 -12.72 7.19 8.26
CA LEU A 81 -12.22 6.66 6.99
C LEU A 81 -13.27 6.82 5.88
N PRO A 82 -12.84 7.06 4.62
CA PRO A 82 -13.78 7.15 3.50
C PRO A 82 -14.43 5.78 3.25
N GLY A 83 -15.74 5.68 3.47
CA GLY A 83 -16.50 4.45 3.20
C GLY A 83 -16.70 4.16 1.70
N ASN A 84 -16.77 5.21 0.88
CA ASN A 84 -16.95 5.11 -0.57
C ASN A 84 -15.64 5.47 -1.29
N THR A 85 -14.72 4.51 -1.38
CA THR A 85 -13.49 4.64 -2.19
C THR A 85 -13.62 3.88 -3.50
N LEU A 86 -12.90 4.32 -4.53
CA LEU A 86 -12.65 3.51 -5.72
C LEU A 86 -11.62 2.42 -5.37
N VAL A 87 -12.11 1.27 -4.94
CA VAL A 87 -11.30 0.10 -4.55
C VAL A 87 -10.54 -0.44 -5.77
N LEU A 88 -9.25 -0.70 -5.66
CA LEU A 88 -8.43 -1.33 -6.69
C LEU A 88 -8.31 -2.82 -6.38
N ASP A 89 -9.27 -3.61 -6.89
CA ASP A 89 -9.43 -5.04 -6.58
C ASP A 89 -8.80 -5.97 -7.64
N ARG A 90 -8.25 -5.39 -8.71
CA ARG A 90 -7.58 -6.12 -9.78
C ARG A 90 -6.31 -5.41 -10.20
N HIS A 91 -5.26 -6.22 -10.34
CA HIS A 91 -3.97 -5.75 -10.82
C HIS A 91 -4.07 -5.07 -12.19
N GLY A 92 -3.55 -3.85 -12.28
CA GLY A 92 -3.51 -3.04 -13.51
C GLY A 92 -4.56 -1.93 -13.58
N LEU A 93 -5.60 -1.96 -12.74
CA LEU A 93 -6.57 -0.86 -12.66
C LEU A 93 -5.90 0.46 -12.27
N ALA A 94 -5.00 0.40 -11.28
CA ALA A 94 -4.26 1.56 -10.79
C ALA A 94 -3.47 2.23 -11.92
N ARG A 95 -2.85 1.41 -12.78
CA ARG A 95 -2.05 1.87 -13.92
C ARG A 95 -2.89 2.56 -14.98
N GLU A 96 -4.02 1.97 -15.36
CA GLU A 96 -4.92 2.61 -16.32
C GLU A 96 -5.52 3.89 -15.75
N LEU A 97 -5.84 3.92 -14.45
CA LEU A 97 -6.36 5.11 -13.79
C LEU A 97 -5.38 6.29 -13.71
N ALA A 98 -4.07 6.03 -13.80
CA ALA A 98 -3.01 7.01 -13.61
C ALA A 98 -2.80 7.96 -14.81
N LEU A 99 -3.48 7.72 -15.94
CA LEU A 99 -3.44 8.56 -17.14
C LEU A 99 -4.86 8.85 -17.64
N PRO A 100 -5.12 10.02 -18.24
CA PRO A 100 -6.41 10.35 -18.84
C PRO A 100 -6.84 9.34 -19.89
N MET A 101 -8.15 9.10 -19.98
CA MET A 101 -8.73 8.19 -20.95
C MET A 101 -8.26 8.53 -22.37
N GLY A 102 -7.58 7.58 -23.02
CA GLY A 102 -7.11 7.71 -24.39
C GLY A 102 -5.91 8.65 -24.59
N LYS A 103 -5.25 9.10 -23.52
CA LYS A 103 -4.05 9.96 -23.60
C LYS A 103 -2.84 9.29 -22.98
N ASP A 104 -1.67 9.75 -23.43
CA ASP A 104 -0.37 9.26 -22.97
C ASP A 104 0.28 10.19 -21.93
N GLU A 105 -0.32 11.32 -21.61
CA GLU A 105 0.29 12.33 -20.73
C GLU A 105 -0.71 12.88 -19.72
N HIS A 106 -0.23 13.14 -18.51
CA HIS A 106 -0.96 13.80 -17.42
C HIS A 106 -0.02 14.73 -16.67
N GLU A 107 -0.47 15.94 -16.38
CA GLU A 107 0.28 16.95 -15.62
C GLU A 107 -0.60 17.50 -14.50
N SER A 108 -0.01 17.64 -13.31
CA SER A 108 -0.66 18.19 -12.12
C SER A 108 0.36 18.94 -11.26
N SER A 109 -0.11 19.65 -10.24
CA SER A 109 0.75 20.38 -9.30
C SER A 109 1.69 19.47 -8.48
N ILE A 110 1.45 18.16 -8.45
CA ILE A 110 2.20 17.20 -7.63
C ILE A 110 2.85 16.06 -8.43
N LEU A 111 2.46 15.85 -9.68
CA LEU A 111 2.85 14.65 -10.45
C LEU A 111 2.71 14.87 -11.95
N ASN A 112 3.76 14.50 -12.69
CA ASN A 112 3.76 14.42 -14.16
C ASN A 112 3.90 12.96 -14.58
N SER A 113 2.98 12.46 -15.40
CA SER A 113 2.92 11.06 -15.80
C SER A 113 2.90 10.90 -17.32
N HIS A 114 3.65 9.93 -17.84
CA HIS A 114 3.75 9.64 -19.27
C HIS A 114 3.66 8.15 -19.54
N ARG A 115 2.89 7.75 -20.56
CA ARG A 115 2.97 6.42 -21.16
C ARG A 115 4.17 6.38 -22.09
N LEU A 116 5.02 5.37 -21.90
CA LEU A 116 6.20 5.12 -22.71
C LEU A 116 6.10 3.75 -23.38
N HIS A 117 6.92 3.53 -24.41
CA HIS A 117 6.98 2.22 -25.06
C HIS A 117 7.32 1.07 -24.09
N GLN A 118 8.10 1.33 -23.04
CA GLN A 118 8.51 0.33 -22.05
C GLN A 118 7.58 0.23 -20.83
N GLY A 119 6.56 1.08 -20.70
CA GLY A 119 5.68 1.10 -19.53
C GLY A 119 5.17 2.51 -19.22
N VAL A 120 5.23 2.90 -17.95
CA VAL A 120 4.77 4.21 -17.47
C VAL A 120 5.90 4.91 -16.72
N LEU A 121 6.00 6.22 -16.87
CA LEU A 121 6.89 7.10 -16.16
C LEU A 121 6.07 8.06 -15.29
N HIS A 122 6.46 8.18 -14.02
CA HIS A 122 5.85 9.10 -13.07
C HIS A 122 6.92 9.94 -12.39
N ASN A 123 6.86 11.25 -12.58
CA ASN A 123 7.76 12.25 -12.01
C ASN A 123 7.01 13.05 -10.94
N PRO A 124 7.11 12.69 -9.65
CA PRO A 124 6.49 13.44 -8.57
C PRO A 124 7.23 14.78 -8.34
N LEU A 125 6.56 15.73 -7.67
CA LEU A 125 7.12 17.05 -7.35
C LEU A 125 8.48 16.97 -6.64
N HIS A 126 8.62 16.04 -5.69
CA HIS A 126 9.88 15.75 -5.02
C HIS A 126 10.54 14.52 -5.63
N ASP A 127 11.76 14.67 -6.15
CA ASP A 127 12.50 13.61 -6.86
C ASP A 127 13.21 12.60 -5.93
N ARG A 128 13.29 12.91 -4.63
CA ARG A 128 14.03 12.12 -3.65
C ARG A 128 13.39 12.18 -2.26
N ARG A 129 13.68 11.14 -1.49
CA ARG A 129 13.26 11.03 -0.09
C ARG A 129 14.16 11.83 0.84
N THR A 130 13.54 12.60 1.74
CA THR A 130 14.21 13.24 2.88
C THR A 130 14.17 12.28 4.08
N THR A 131 15.28 12.14 4.80
CA THR A 131 15.35 11.28 6.01
C THR A 131 15.45 12.10 7.29
N LYS A 132 16.24 13.18 7.28
CA LYS A 132 16.45 14.04 8.46
C LYS A 132 15.13 14.69 8.89
N GLY A 133 14.70 14.38 10.12
CA GLY A 133 13.52 14.99 10.73
C GLY A 133 12.17 14.62 10.09
N SER A 134 12.13 13.59 9.24
CA SER A 134 10.94 13.20 8.46
C SER A 134 10.05 12.16 9.14
N PHE A 135 10.51 11.50 10.21
CA PHE A 135 9.77 10.41 10.86
C PHE A 135 9.29 10.83 12.25
N HIS A 136 7.97 11.00 12.34
CA HIS A 136 7.25 11.39 13.54
C HIS A 136 6.45 10.21 14.11
N ILE A 137 6.23 10.21 15.42
CA ILE A 137 5.43 9.19 16.13
C ILE A 137 4.45 9.90 17.06
N ALA A 138 3.17 9.50 17.00
CA ALA A 138 2.15 9.98 17.94
C ALA A 138 2.43 9.47 19.36
N ASP A 139 2.30 10.34 20.35
CA ASP A 139 2.64 10.06 21.74
C ASP A 139 1.53 9.29 22.46
N LEU A 140 1.52 7.97 22.28
CA LEU A 140 0.65 7.05 23.02
C LEU A 140 1.37 6.39 24.22
N GLY A 141 2.46 6.98 24.70
CA GLY A 141 3.23 6.47 25.85
C GLY A 141 4.64 5.96 25.51
N PRO A 142 5.24 5.11 26.37
CA PRO A 142 6.70 4.96 26.50
C PRO A 142 7.41 4.18 25.37
N LEU A 143 6.81 4.00 24.20
CA LEU A 143 7.35 3.21 23.10
C LEU A 143 7.96 4.03 21.95
N THR A 144 8.26 5.31 22.18
CA THR A 144 8.84 6.18 21.15
C THR A 144 10.37 6.21 21.21
N PRO A 145 11.07 5.79 20.15
CA PRO A 145 12.53 5.90 20.07
C PRO A 145 13.00 7.35 20.22
N ALA A 146 14.14 7.54 20.89
CA ALA A 146 14.68 8.86 21.21
C ALA A 146 15.02 9.71 19.97
N ASP A 147 15.31 9.05 18.84
CA ASP A 147 15.71 9.67 17.58
C ASP A 147 14.53 10.11 16.69
N LYS A 148 13.28 9.83 17.10
CA LYS A 148 12.07 10.23 16.38
C LYS A 148 11.44 11.47 17.00
N LYS A 149 10.75 12.26 16.17
CA LYS A 149 9.96 13.40 16.67
C LYS A 149 8.69 12.88 17.34
N LEU A 150 8.48 13.24 18.60
CA LEU A 150 7.33 12.85 19.40
C LEU A 150 6.22 13.88 19.26
N VAL A 151 5.04 13.45 18.80
CA VAL A 151 3.93 14.34 18.42
C VAL A 151 2.75 14.14 19.38
N PRO A 152 2.18 15.20 19.96
CA PRO A 152 0.97 15.09 20.77
C PRO A 152 -0.17 14.37 20.03
N VAL A 153 -0.98 13.59 20.74
CA VAL A 153 -2.08 12.81 20.15
C VAL A 153 -3.09 13.71 19.45
N CYS A 154 -3.46 14.85 20.05
CA CYS A 154 -4.35 15.84 19.45
C CYS A 154 -3.84 16.36 18.10
N THR A 155 -2.52 16.60 17.98
CA THR A 155 -1.89 17.00 16.72
C THR A 155 -1.95 15.88 15.68
N PHE A 156 -1.75 14.61 16.07
CA PHE A 156 -1.94 13.48 15.16
C PHE A 156 -3.39 13.39 14.65
N VAL A 157 -4.39 13.54 15.54
CA VAL A 157 -5.81 13.51 15.16
C VAL A 157 -6.14 14.68 14.22
N GLY A 158 -5.62 15.88 14.47
CA GLY A 158 -5.75 17.03 13.57
C GLY A 158 -5.14 16.79 12.18
N LEU A 159 -3.97 16.16 12.12
CA LEU A 159 -3.32 15.75 10.87
C LEU A 159 -4.14 14.68 10.14
N LEU A 160 -4.64 13.68 10.85
CA LEU A 160 -5.48 12.61 10.30
C LEU A 160 -6.77 13.18 9.69
N ARG A 161 -7.42 14.13 10.39
CA ARG A 161 -8.59 14.84 9.87
C ARG A 161 -8.28 15.52 8.54
N ALA A 162 -7.21 16.30 8.49
CA ALA A 162 -6.79 16.98 7.25
C ALA A 162 -6.37 16.00 6.13
N ALA A 163 -5.82 14.83 6.49
CA ALA A 163 -5.48 13.78 5.53
C ALA A 163 -6.72 13.15 4.88
N LEU A 164 -7.82 13.05 5.63
CA LEU A 164 -9.10 12.48 5.21
C LEU A 164 -10.02 13.49 4.50
N THR A 165 -9.71 14.79 4.58
CA THR A 165 -10.42 15.87 3.88
C THR A 165 -9.50 16.65 2.92
N PRO A 166 -8.92 16.00 1.90
CA PRO A 166 -8.11 16.67 0.89
C PRO A 166 -8.97 17.62 0.03
N PRO A 167 -8.36 18.65 -0.58
CA PRO A 167 -9.05 19.49 -1.58
C PRO A 167 -9.44 18.66 -2.82
N GLY A 168 -10.53 19.08 -3.50
CA GLY A 168 -11.07 18.39 -4.68
C GLY A 168 -10.05 18.15 -5.80
N GLU A 169 -9.11 19.09 -6.01
CA GLU A 169 -7.99 18.93 -6.97
C GLU A 169 -7.17 17.65 -6.73
N LEU A 170 -6.96 17.27 -5.46
CA LEU A 170 -6.25 16.02 -5.15
C LEU A 170 -7.15 14.79 -5.30
N LEU A 171 -8.47 14.92 -5.15
CA LEU A 171 -9.40 13.81 -5.33
C LEU A 171 -9.66 13.49 -6.80
N ALA A 172 -9.41 14.44 -7.71
CA ALA A 172 -9.60 14.25 -9.15
C ALA A 172 -8.77 13.06 -9.68
N VAL A 173 -9.46 12.08 -10.26
CA VAL A 173 -8.84 10.87 -10.81
C VAL A 173 -8.34 11.16 -12.23
N PRO A 174 -7.04 10.95 -12.54
CA PRO A 174 -6.45 11.34 -13.84
C PRO A 174 -7.21 10.81 -15.05
N TYR A 175 -7.66 9.55 -14.99
CA TYR A 175 -8.47 8.92 -16.04
C TYR A 175 -9.67 9.74 -16.51
N SER A 176 -10.30 10.45 -15.56
CA SER A 176 -11.53 11.21 -15.77
C SER A 176 -11.30 12.70 -16.05
N GLN A 177 -10.06 13.12 -16.32
CA GLN A 177 -9.69 14.53 -16.49
C GLN A 177 -10.58 15.28 -17.50
N ASP A 178 -10.97 14.62 -18.61
CA ASP A 178 -11.81 15.22 -19.66
C ASP A 178 -13.31 14.88 -19.51
N PHE A 179 -13.72 14.29 -18.38
CA PHE A 179 -15.13 13.96 -18.13
C PHE A 179 -15.89 15.19 -17.62
N ALA A 180 -17.21 15.19 -17.80
CA ALA A 180 -18.08 16.29 -17.39
C ALA A 180 -19.19 15.79 -16.44
N PRO A 181 -19.06 15.97 -15.11
CA PRO A 181 -17.90 16.52 -14.38
C PRO A 181 -16.73 15.50 -14.24
N PRO A 182 -15.51 15.95 -13.90
CA PRO A 182 -14.42 15.06 -13.50
C PRO A 182 -14.81 14.18 -12.31
N PHE A 183 -14.26 12.98 -12.24
CA PHE A 183 -14.54 12.06 -11.15
C PHE A 183 -13.56 12.28 -10.00
N GLU A 184 -14.10 12.67 -8.84
CA GLU A 184 -13.34 12.91 -7.61
C GLU A 184 -13.57 11.76 -6.63
N SER A 185 -12.51 11.07 -6.21
CA SER A 185 -12.62 9.98 -5.26
C SER A 185 -11.30 9.70 -4.55
N PHE A 186 -11.39 9.13 -3.35
CA PHE A 186 -10.27 8.37 -2.79
C PHE A 186 -10.16 7.04 -3.54
N VAL A 187 -8.94 6.64 -3.89
CA VAL A 187 -8.62 5.29 -4.32
C VAL A 187 -8.11 4.47 -3.13
N SER A 188 -8.41 3.17 -3.10
CA SER A 188 -7.91 2.31 -2.03
C SER A 188 -7.44 0.94 -2.52
N LEU A 189 -6.47 0.34 -1.83
CA LEU A 189 -5.88 -0.95 -2.17
C LEU A 189 -5.71 -1.81 -0.91
N LEU A 190 -6.03 -3.10 -1.01
CA LEU A 190 -5.71 -4.09 0.01
C LEU A 190 -4.43 -4.83 -0.40
N LEU A 191 -3.45 -4.85 0.50
CA LEU A 191 -2.21 -5.60 0.37
C LEU A 191 -2.14 -6.71 1.43
N ARG A 192 -1.50 -7.83 1.09
CA ARG A 192 -1.16 -8.91 2.04
C ARG A 192 0.36 -9.18 2.08
N PRO A 193 1.21 -8.21 2.46
CA PRO A 193 2.65 -8.40 2.45
C PRO A 193 3.08 -9.53 3.40
N PRO A 194 4.01 -10.41 2.97
CA PRO A 194 4.55 -11.45 3.84
C PRO A 194 5.28 -10.87 5.04
N VAL A 195 5.15 -11.54 6.18
CA VAL A 195 5.85 -11.21 7.43
C VAL A 195 6.67 -12.41 7.91
N CYS A 196 6.06 -13.60 7.94
CA CYS A 196 6.73 -14.83 8.32
C CYS A 196 6.78 -15.77 7.10
N PRO A 197 7.97 -16.23 6.67
CA PRO A 197 8.08 -17.21 5.58
C PRO A 197 7.52 -18.57 6.00
N GLU A 198 7.18 -19.40 5.01
CA GLU A 198 6.81 -20.79 5.27
C GLU A 198 8.04 -21.61 5.70
N VAL A 199 7.86 -22.44 6.71
CA VAL A 199 8.81 -23.49 7.10
C VAL A 199 8.07 -24.83 7.02
N PRO A 200 8.32 -25.66 5.97
CA PRO A 200 7.59 -26.90 5.75
C PRO A 200 7.58 -27.82 6.97
N GLY A 201 6.38 -28.26 7.36
CA GLY A 201 6.17 -29.11 8.54
C GLY A 201 6.21 -28.39 9.89
N HIS A 202 6.41 -27.08 9.91
CA HIS A 202 6.46 -26.28 11.15
C HIS A 202 5.46 -25.12 11.15
N MET A 203 5.49 -24.26 10.13
CA MET A 203 4.65 -23.05 10.09
C MET A 203 4.32 -22.66 8.65
N ALA A 204 3.04 -22.34 8.42
CA ALA A 204 2.59 -21.74 7.16
C ALA A 204 3.09 -20.30 7.03
N ARG A 205 3.24 -19.82 5.79
CA ARG A 205 3.54 -18.41 5.52
C ARG A 205 2.45 -17.53 6.13
N LYS A 206 2.86 -16.47 6.84
CA LYS A 206 1.95 -15.45 7.39
C LYS A 206 2.18 -14.08 6.79
N SER A 207 1.11 -13.30 6.75
CA SER A 207 1.07 -11.97 6.14
C SER A 207 0.37 -10.97 7.06
N LEU A 208 0.80 -9.72 6.98
CA LEU A 208 0.09 -8.55 7.46
C LEU A 208 -1.00 -8.19 6.44
N GLU A 209 -2.10 -7.58 6.86
CA GLU A 209 -2.99 -6.86 5.92
C GLU A 209 -2.69 -5.36 5.98
N VAL A 210 -2.66 -4.68 4.83
CA VAL A 210 -2.46 -3.23 4.77
C VAL A 210 -3.52 -2.60 3.86
N ARG A 211 -4.22 -1.60 4.38
CA ARG A 211 -5.12 -0.73 3.63
C ARG A 211 -4.40 0.54 3.23
N PHE A 212 -4.25 0.73 1.93
CA PHE A 212 -3.58 1.89 1.36
C PHE A 212 -4.63 2.83 0.76
N PHE A 213 -4.67 4.07 1.24
CA PHE A 213 -5.58 5.11 0.77
C PHE A 213 -4.78 6.25 0.15
N ALA A 214 -5.25 6.74 -0.98
CA ALA A 214 -4.75 7.96 -1.58
C ALA A 214 -5.88 8.73 -2.26
N PRO A 215 -5.82 10.07 -2.28
CA PRO A 215 -6.60 10.87 -3.21
C PRO A 215 -6.35 10.42 -4.66
N GLY A 216 -7.37 10.53 -5.52
CA GLY A 216 -7.37 10.02 -6.90
C GLY A 216 -6.16 10.46 -7.74
N SER A 217 -5.66 11.68 -7.54
CA SER A 217 -4.51 12.23 -8.26
C SER A 217 -3.20 11.49 -8.01
N MET A 218 -3.15 10.66 -6.95
CA MET A 218 -1.99 9.85 -6.57
C MET A 218 -2.22 8.35 -6.77
N VAL A 219 -3.15 7.96 -7.65
CA VAL A 219 -3.41 6.53 -7.96
C VAL A 219 -2.17 5.80 -8.50
N SER A 220 -1.22 6.51 -9.11
CA SER A 220 0.09 5.96 -9.50
C SER A 220 0.85 5.37 -8.31
N ASN A 221 0.72 5.95 -7.11
CA ASN A 221 1.36 5.42 -5.91
C ASN A 221 0.79 4.05 -5.52
N LEU A 222 -0.50 3.81 -5.81
CA LEU A 222 -1.13 2.52 -5.60
C LEU A 222 -0.68 1.51 -6.66
N ASP A 223 -0.51 1.89 -7.94
CA ASP A 223 0.13 1.03 -8.97
C ASP A 223 1.53 0.59 -8.53
N PHE A 224 2.30 1.52 -7.97
CA PHE A 224 3.65 1.24 -7.49
C PHE A 224 3.68 0.21 -6.34
N VAL A 225 2.86 0.38 -5.30
CA VAL A 225 2.85 -0.60 -4.18
C VAL A 225 2.17 -1.91 -4.58
N GLU A 226 1.16 -1.89 -5.45
CA GLU A 226 0.55 -3.07 -6.04
C GLU A 226 1.57 -3.91 -6.80
N SER A 227 2.40 -3.27 -7.64
CA SER A 227 3.44 -3.95 -8.42
C SER A 227 4.53 -4.59 -7.55
N ILE A 228 4.76 -4.07 -6.33
CA ILE A 228 5.77 -4.60 -5.40
C ILE A 228 5.20 -5.69 -4.50
N PHE A 229 4.00 -5.47 -3.94
CA PHE A 229 3.45 -6.28 -2.85
C PHE A 229 2.23 -7.13 -3.26
N GLY A 230 1.76 -6.99 -4.49
CA GLY A 230 0.59 -7.68 -5.04
C GLY A 230 -0.73 -6.98 -4.72
N ASN A 231 -1.82 -7.47 -5.33
CA ASN A 231 -3.19 -7.04 -5.09
C ASN A 231 -3.94 -8.15 -4.34
N ALA A 232 -4.52 -7.84 -3.18
CA ALA A 232 -5.26 -8.81 -2.35
C ALA A 232 -6.78 -8.80 -2.58
N GLY A 233 -7.24 -8.17 -3.66
CA GLY A 233 -8.63 -8.13 -4.09
C GLY A 233 -9.48 -7.06 -3.40
N ASP A 234 -10.79 -7.21 -3.55
CA ASP A 234 -11.78 -6.33 -2.93
C ASP A 234 -11.91 -6.66 -1.43
N PRO A 235 -11.62 -5.73 -0.51
CA PRO A 235 -11.68 -5.98 0.92
C PRO A 235 -13.11 -6.16 1.44
N ASN A 236 -14.15 -5.83 0.67
CA ASN A 236 -15.54 -6.07 1.06
C ASN A 236 -15.96 -7.55 0.93
N LEU A 237 -15.18 -8.36 0.22
CA LEU A 237 -15.46 -9.77 0.05
C LEU A 237 -14.90 -10.56 1.23
N LEU A 238 -15.73 -11.39 1.85
CA LEU A 238 -15.38 -12.13 3.07
C LEU A 238 -14.13 -13.01 2.89
N TRP A 239 -13.91 -13.61 1.72
CA TRP A 239 -12.72 -14.43 1.47
C TRP A 239 -11.40 -13.62 1.43
N ASN A 240 -11.48 -12.29 1.37
CA ASN A 240 -10.34 -11.39 1.47
C ASN A 240 -10.18 -10.81 2.89
N ASP A 241 -11.08 -11.12 3.85
CA ASP A 241 -10.93 -10.72 5.24
C ASP A 241 -9.83 -11.55 5.92
N ALA A 242 -8.75 -10.89 6.33
CA ALA A 242 -7.64 -11.55 6.97
C ALA A 242 -8.01 -12.23 8.30
N ALA A 243 -9.03 -11.74 8.99
CA ALA A 243 -9.48 -12.33 10.24
C ALA A 243 -10.08 -13.74 10.09
N LEU A 244 -10.53 -14.11 8.88
CA LEU A 244 -11.03 -15.46 8.58
C LEU A 244 -9.89 -16.43 8.20
N ASP A 245 -8.71 -15.91 7.86
CA ASP A 245 -7.50 -16.67 7.54
C ASP A 245 -6.53 -16.70 8.74
N VAL A 246 -6.91 -17.44 9.78
CA VAL A 246 -6.16 -17.55 11.04
C VAL A 246 -4.75 -18.12 10.82
N ASP A 247 -4.59 -19.00 9.82
CA ASP A 247 -3.32 -19.64 9.50
C ASP A 247 -2.38 -18.70 8.73
N GLY A 248 -2.89 -17.89 7.81
CA GLY A 248 -2.11 -17.01 6.94
C GLY A 248 -2.01 -15.55 7.38
N TRP A 249 -2.72 -15.13 8.44
CA TRP A 249 -2.63 -13.77 9.01
C TRP A 249 -1.74 -13.71 10.26
N THR A 250 -1.07 -12.57 10.46
CA THR A 250 -0.29 -12.28 11.67
C THR A 250 -1.12 -11.73 12.83
N GLY A 251 -2.39 -11.39 12.60
CA GLY A 251 -3.24 -10.71 13.59
C GLY A 251 -3.03 -9.18 13.64
N HIS A 252 -2.29 -8.62 12.68
CA HIS A 252 -1.96 -7.19 12.63
C HIS A 252 -2.60 -6.52 11.40
N THR A 253 -2.91 -5.23 11.52
CA THR A 253 -3.56 -4.43 10.47
C THR A 253 -2.81 -3.12 10.28
N GLY A 254 -2.46 -2.82 9.04
CA GLY A 254 -1.79 -1.59 8.65
C GLY A 254 -2.71 -0.64 7.87
N CYS A 255 -2.50 0.66 8.04
CA CYS A 255 -3.14 1.70 7.25
C CYS A 255 -2.10 2.72 6.79
N VAL A 256 -2.15 3.10 5.51
CA VAL A 256 -1.33 4.18 4.96
C VAL A 256 -2.23 5.17 4.23
N ILE A 257 -2.08 6.46 4.51
CA ILE A 257 -2.85 7.53 3.87
C ILE A 257 -1.87 8.55 3.27
N LEU A 258 -1.96 8.78 1.96
CA LEU A 258 -1.21 9.85 1.29
C LEU A 258 -1.95 11.18 1.40
N ALA A 259 -1.28 12.20 1.90
CA ALA A 259 -1.87 13.52 2.10
C ALA A 259 -0.79 14.63 2.03
N PRO A 260 -0.26 14.94 0.82
CA PRO A 260 0.77 15.95 0.63
C PRO A 260 0.35 17.36 1.07
N GLN A 261 -0.96 17.64 1.10
CA GLN A 261 -1.51 18.91 1.57
C GLN A 261 -1.20 19.22 3.04
N MET A 262 -0.85 18.23 3.87
CA MET A 262 -0.54 18.43 5.28
C MET A 262 0.68 19.34 5.53
N THR A 263 1.57 19.48 4.54
CA THR A 263 2.73 20.38 4.62
C THR A 263 2.32 21.86 4.72
N ARG A 264 1.07 22.21 4.40
CA ARG A 264 0.55 23.59 4.45
C ARG A 264 -0.12 23.93 5.79
N LEU A 265 -0.21 22.98 6.72
CA LEU A 265 -0.92 23.17 7.99
C LEU A 265 -0.04 23.93 8.98
N ARG A 266 -0.63 24.87 9.73
CA ARG A 266 0.07 25.62 10.78
C ARG A 266 0.17 24.79 12.05
N LYS A 267 1.29 24.92 12.76
CA LYS A 267 1.51 24.26 14.06
C LYS A 267 0.44 24.65 15.07
N LYS A 268 0.05 25.93 15.11
CA LYS A 268 -0.97 26.48 16.00
C LYS A 268 -2.34 25.81 15.76
N ASP A 269 -2.75 25.67 14.51
CA ASP A 269 -4.05 25.08 14.14
C ASP A 269 -4.12 23.57 14.48
N LEU A 270 -2.97 22.91 14.59
CA LEU A 270 -2.84 21.51 15.00
C LEU A 270 -2.71 21.33 16.53
N GLY A 271 -2.94 22.38 17.31
CA GLY A 271 -2.92 22.33 18.77
C GLY A 271 -1.52 22.19 19.39
N LEU A 272 -0.46 22.50 18.65
CA LEU A 272 0.89 22.54 19.24
C LEU A 272 1.02 23.74 20.19
N PRO A 273 1.81 23.63 21.28
CA PRO A 273 1.97 24.71 22.23
C PRO A 273 2.84 25.85 21.69
N ASN A 274 2.67 27.04 22.25
CA ASN A 274 3.62 28.12 22.09
C ASN A 274 4.99 27.72 22.68
N TRP A 275 6.08 28.25 22.13
CA TRP A 275 7.45 27.97 22.58
C TRP A 275 7.65 28.16 24.09
N ALA A 276 7.00 29.17 24.69
CA ALA A 276 7.08 29.44 26.12
C ALA A 276 6.53 28.27 26.97
N ASP A 277 5.44 27.66 26.53
CA ASP A 277 4.74 26.57 27.22
C ASP A 277 5.24 25.17 26.82
N ALA A 278 6.13 25.11 25.82
CA ALA A 278 6.67 23.85 25.31
C ALA A 278 7.75 23.26 26.22
N THR A 279 7.69 21.94 26.41
CA THR A 279 8.76 21.16 27.05
C THR A 279 10.06 21.20 26.24
N GLU A 280 11.19 20.86 26.88
CA GLU A 280 12.48 20.74 26.18
C GLU A 280 12.42 19.76 25.01
N ARG A 281 11.70 18.64 25.18
CA ARG A 281 11.50 17.63 24.13
C ARG A 281 10.73 18.22 22.94
N GLN A 282 9.63 18.92 23.19
CA GLN A 282 8.84 19.57 22.14
C GLN A 282 9.66 20.63 21.38
N ARG A 283 10.46 21.43 22.10
CA ARG A 283 11.38 22.42 21.49
C ARG A 283 12.42 21.75 20.60
N ARG A 284 13.05 20.68 21.09
CA ARG A 284 14.05 19.88 20.34
C ARG A 284 13.47 19.25 19.08
N ASP A 285 12.25 18.72 19.17
CA ASP A 285 11.59 18.02 18.07
C ASP A 285 10.87 18.97 17.10
N GLY A 286 10.80 20.27 17.41
CA GLY A 286 10.07 21.28 16.64
C GLY A 286 8.55 21.19 16.78
N MET A 287 8.05 20.55 17.84
CA MET A 287 6.63 20.38 18.18
C MET A 287 6.10 21.51 19.06
N CYS A 288 6.41 22.74 18.64
CA CYS A 288 5.94 24.01 19.20
C CYS A 288 6.16 25.13 18.19
N TRP A 289 5.52 26.28 18.40
CA TRP A 289 5.63 27.44 17.52
C TRP A 289 6.04 28.70 18.30
N LYS A 290 6.83 29.57 17.69
CA LYS A 290 7.13 30.92 18.19
C LYS A 290 6.19 31.94 17.54
N GLU A 291 6.06 31.84 16.21
CA GLU A 291 5.14 32.66 15.41
C GLU A 291 3.90 31.86 15.01
N GLU A 292 2.75 32.52 14.90
CA GLU A 292 1.46 31.84 14.67
C GLU A 292 1.32 31.22 13.27
N ASP A 293 2.10 31.71 12.30
CA ASP A 293 2.09 31.29 10.90
C ASP A 293 3.08 30.14 10.60
N GLU A 294 3.81 29.67 11.61
CA GLU A 294 4.76 28.56 11.43
C GLU A 294 4.06 27.29 10.93
N LEU A 295 4.51 26.80 9.77
CA LEU A 295 4.06 25.55 9.19
C LEU A 295 4.58 24.35 9.98
N TYR A 296 3.74 23.31 10.05
CA TYR A 296 4.12 22.03 10.62
C TYR A 296 5.30 21.45 9.84
N ASN A 297 6.31 21.00 10.57
CA ASN A 297 7.57 20.50 10.00
C ASN A 297 8.22 21.47 8.99
N GLU A 298 8.06 22.78 9.19
CA GLU A 298 8.64 23.82 8.32
C GLU A 298 8.15 23.74 6.87
N GLY A 299 6.98 23.13 6.65
CA GLY A 299 6.43 22.88 5.31
C GLY A 299 7.15 21.79 4.52
N THR A 300 8.03 21.01 5.18
CA THR A 300 8.79 19.95 4.53
C THR A 300 8.10 18.58 4.66
N PRO A 301 8.30 17.66 3.70
CA PRO A 301 7.78 16.29 3.76
C PRO A 301 8.07 15.55 5.07
N PHE A 302 7.06 14.86 5.58
CA PHE A 302 7.16 13.98 6.74
C PHE A 302 6.23 12.78 6.62
N LYS A 303 6.45 11.80 7.49
CA LYS A 303 5.47 10.78 7.84
C LYS A 303 5.23 10.79 9.34
N ILE A 304 4.00 10.51 9.74
CA ILE A 304 3.63 10.36 11.15
C ILE A 304 2.93 9.03 11.33
N THR A 305 3.43 8.23 12.28
CA THR A 305 2.88 6.91 12.59
C THR A 305 2.25 6.91 13.97
N CYS A 306 1.06 6.34 14.07
CA CYS A 306 0.37 6.04 15.31
C CYS A 306 0.17 4.53 15.42
N ARG A 307 0.62 3.92 16.51
CA ARG A 307 0.56 2.48 16.72
C ARG A 307 0.47 2.14 18.20
N THR A 308 -0.14 1.01 18.51
CA THR A 308 -0.20 0.46 19.88
C THR A 308 0.11 -1.03 19.88
N THR A 309 0.18 -1.62 21.07
CA THR A 309 0.28 -3.08 21.27
C THR A 309 -0.97 -3.84 20.83
N ALA A 310 -2.04 -3.17 20.41
CA ALA A 310 -3.24 -3.80 19.85
C ALA A 310 -3.05 -4.33 18.42
N GLY A 311 -1.88 -4.11 17.79
CA GLY A 311 -1.56 -4.69 16.48
C GLY A 311 -2.03 -3.88 15.28
N VAL A 312 -2.53 -2.65 15.51
CA VAL A 312 -2.94 -1.72 14.44
C VAL A 312 -1.94 -0.57 14.33
N VAL A 313 -1.59 -0.22 13.09
CA VAL A 313 -0.73 0.92 12.77
C VAL A 313 -1.36 1.79 11.69
N VAL A 314 -1.40 3.10 11.92
CA VAL A 314 -1.84 4.11 10.95
C VAL A 314 -0.68 5.05 10.67
N THR A 315 -0.32 5.19 9.39
CA THR A 315 0.70 6.15 8.96
C THR A 315 0.15 7.13 7.93
N LEU A 316 0.38 8.42 8.18
CA LEU A 316 0.11 9.49 7.23
C LEU A 316 1.41 9.90 6.56
N ILE A 317 1.40 10.11 5.25
CA ILE A 317 2.57 10.54 4.46
C ILE A 317 2.26 11.87 3.80
N ALA A 318 3.02 12.91 4.15
CA ALA A 318 2.89 14.28 3.65
C ALA A 318 3.70 14.51 2.36
N ASP A 319 3.72 13.53 1.46
CA ASP A 319 4.43 13.57 0.18
C ASP A 319 3.94 12.45 -0.74
N ASN A 320 4.11 12.60 -2.05
CA ASN A 320 3.75 11.58 -3.03
C ASN A 320 4.96 10.90 -3.68
N TYR A 321 6.19 11.15 -3.22
CA TYR A 321 7.35 10.39 -3.70
C TYR A 321 7.22 8.89 -3.36
N PHE A 322 7.28 8.04 -4.38
CA PHE A 322 7.06 6.58 -4.32
C PHE A 322 7.90 5.86 -3.26
N GLY A 323 9.12 6.35 -2.99
CA GLY A 323 10.02 5.75 -2.00
C GLY A 323 9.46 5.73 -0.58
N TYR A 324 8.62 6.70 -0.19
CA TYR A 324 7.95 6.68 1.12
C TYR A 324 6.94 5.53 1.20
N CYS A 325 6.16 5.30 0.14
CA CYS A 325 5.17 4.23 0.08
C CYS A 325 5.81 2.85 0.29
N LYS A 326 6.89 2.54 -0.46
CA LYS A 326 7.64 1.29 -0.31
C LYS A 326 8.22 1.12 1.11
N LYS A 327 8.83 2.17 1.65
CA LYS A 327 9.47 2.11 2.97
C LYS A 327 8.46 2.09 4.11
N GLU A 328 7.24 2.57 3.88
CA GLU A 328 6.18 2.47 4.87
C GLU A 328 5.62 1.05 4.97
N VAL A 329 5.36 0.37 3.85
CA VAL A 329 5.00 -1.06 3.90
C VAL A 329 6.08 -1.87 4.61
N LYS A 330 7.38 -1.59 4.34
CA LYS A 330 8.50 -2.16 5.10
C LYS A 330 8.41 -1.88 6.61
N THR A 331 8.09 -0.64 7.00
CA THR A 331 7.96 -0.24 8.41
C THR A 331 6.85 -1.02 9.11
N GLN A 332 5.71 -1.23 8.44
CA GLN A 332 4.59 -1.98 8.99
C GLN A 332 4.86 -3.49 9.05
N ILE A 333 5.57 -4.07 8.05
CA ILE A 333 6.06 -5.45 8.13
C ILE A 333 6.98 -5.62 9.35
N SER A 334 7.91 -4.68 9.57
CA SER A 334 8.82 -4.71 10.73
C SER A 334 8.08 -4.64 12.06
N MET A 335 7.08 -3.77 12.17
CA MET A 335 6.21 -3.74 13.35
C MET A 335 5.46 -5.06 13.55
N SER A 336 4.88 -5.63 12.48
CA SER A 336 4.19 -6.92 12.55
C SER A 336 5.14 -8.06 12.94
N ALA A 337 6.38 -8.08 12.43
CA ALA A 337 7.38 -9.09 12.78
C ALA A 337 7.75 -9.00 14.27
N ASN A 338 8.02 -7.78 14.77
CA ASN A 338 8.35 -7.52 16.17
C ASN A 338 7.24 -7.98 17.13
N MET A 339 5.97 -7.76 16.76
CA MET A 339 4.83 -8.16 17.59
C MET A 339 4.48 -9.64 17.46
N PHE A 340 4.74 -10.24 16.28
CA PHE A 340 4.46 -11.66 16.04
C PHE A 340 5.47 -12.57 16.75
N GLY A 341 6.73 -12.15 16.89
CA GLY A 341 7.73 -12.81 17.73
C GLY A 341 8.46 -14.01 17.13
N PHE A 342 8.07 -14.49 15.95
CA PHE A 342 8.71 -15.61 15.24
C PHE A 342 9.30 -15.23 13.88
N ALA A 343 9.47 -13.94 13.60
CA ALA A 343 10.02 -13.45 12.35
C ALA A 343 10.81 -12.15 12.57
N GLU A 344 11.74 -11.88 11.67
CA GLU A 344 12.52 -10.64 11.62
C GLU A 344 12.32 -9.98 10.26
N GLU A 345 12.22 -8.65 10.24
CA GLU A 345 12.21 -7.87 9.02
C GLU A 345 13.60 -7.26 8.81
N GLU A 346 14.26 -7.63 7.72
CA GLU A 346 15.65 -7.26 7.48
C GLU A 346 15.80 -6.29 6.30
N HIS A 347 16.77 -5.39 6.41
CA HIS A 347 17.25 -4.62 5.26
C HIS A 347 18.51 -5.27 4.68
N ALA A 348 18.34 -6.46 4.12
CA ALA A 348 19.43 -7.30 3.61
C ALA A 348 19.23 -7.70 2.15
N GLY A 349 20.34 -8.01 1.48
CA GLY A 349 20.37 -8.77 0.23
C GLY A 349 20.80 -10.21 0.50
N GLY A 350 20.72 -11.08 -0.51
CA GLY A 350 21.16 -12.47 -0.38
C GLY A 350 21.27 -13.16 -1.73
N ALA A 351 22.07 -14.23 -1.77
CA ALA A 351 22.21 -15.10 -2.93
C ALA A 351 22.55 -16.52 -2.49
N VAL A 352 22.02 -17.52 -3.21
CA VAL A 352 22.50 -18.90 -3.14
C VAL A 352 23.47 -19.10 -4.31
N ALA A 353 24.77 -19.15 -4.01
CA ALA A 353 25.83 -19.25 -5.02
C ALA A 353 26.35 -20.69 -5.14
N PHE A 354 26.33 -21.21 -6.36
CA PHE A 354 26.92 -22.52 -6.68
C PHE A 354 28.28 -22.31 -7.35
N PRO A 355 29.36 -22.94 -6.85
CA PRO A 355 30.66 -22.88 -7.49
C PRO A 355 30.60 -23.34 -8.95
N ARG A 356 31.23 -22.58 -9.84
CA ARG A 356 31.41 -22.94 -11.24
C ARG A 356 32.89 -23.07 -11.55
N TYR A 357 33.21 -24.01 -12.43
CA TYR A 357 34.57 -24.34 -12.81
C TYR A 357 34.69 -24.29 -14.34
N HIS A 358 35.81 -23.75 -14.84
CA HIS A 358 36.17 -23.89 -16.25
C HIS A 358 36.84 -25.25 -16.43
N LEU A 359 36.14 -26.18 -17.07
CA LEU A 359 36.56 -27.58 -17.13
C LEU A 359 37.53 -27.90 -18.29
N GLY A 360 37.83 -26.91 -19.15
CA GLY A 360 38.67 -27.09 -20.34
C GLY A 360 37.99 -27.95 -21.41
N ASP A 361 38.78 -28.46 -22.35
CA ASP A 361 38.27 -29.23 -23.49
C ASP A 361 37.88 -30.68 -23.13
N SER A 362 38.40 -31.20 -22.02
CA SER A 362 38.12 -32.55 -21.54
C SER A 362 38.03 -32.60 -20.03
N TYR A 363 36.95 -33.17 -19.52
CA TYR A 363 36.72 -33.34 -18.08
C TYR A 363 36.36 -34.78 -17.75
N SER A 364 37.01 -35.32 -16.73
CA SER A 364 36.64 -36.60 -16.14
C SER A 364 36.26 -36.40 -14.67
N PRO A 365 35.03 -36.73 -14.27
CA PRO A 365 34.54 -36.49 -12.92
C PRO A 365 35.11 -37.48 -11.87
N GLY A 366 35.89 -38.48 -12.30
CA GLY A 366 36.29 -39.63 -11.47
C GLY A 366 37.15 -39.33 -10.24
N SER A 367 37.74 -38.13 -10.12
CA SER A 367 38.40 -37.69 -8.88
C SER A 367 37.40 -37.10 -7.87
N TYR A 368 36.36 -36.42 -8.33
CA TYR A 368 35.33 -35.76 -7.50
C TYR A 368 34.20 -36.71 -7.05
N LEU A 369 33.98 -37.80 -7.80
CA LEU A 369 32.96 -38.80 -7.48
C LEU A 369 33.41 -39.86 -6.46
N ARG A 370 34.71 -39.91 -6.12
CA ARG A 370 35.25 -40.89 -5.16
C ARG A 370 34.75 -40.59 -3.75
N GLY A 371 34.05 -41.56 -3.16
CA GLY A 371 33.53 -41.47 -1.79
C GLY A 371 32.11 -40.91 -1.66
N LEU A 372 31.44 -40.57 -2.78
CA LEU A 372 30.02 -40.19 -2.76
C LEU A 372 29.13 -41.44 -2.83
N GLU A 373 28.17 -41.58 -1.92
CA GLU A 373 27.22 -42.71 -1.87
C GLU A 373 26.08 -42.61 -2.91
N HIS A 374 26.09 -41.57 -3.76
CA HIS A 374 25.05 -41.35 -4.75
C HIS A 374 25.28 -42.21 -6.00
N SER A 375 24.32 -43.08 -6.31
CA SER A 375 24.33 -43.92 -7.51
C SER A 375 23.15 -43.61 -8.41
N PHE A 376 23.33 -43.82 -9.71
CA PHE A 376 22.24 -43.71 -10.69
C PHE A 376 21.06 -44.63 -10.33
N LYS A 377 21.33 -45.82 -9.78
CA LYS A 377 20.30 -46.76 -9.30
C LYS A 377 19.47 -46.17 -8.15
N ALA A 378 20.11 -45.54 -7.17
CA ALA A 378 19.42 -44.90 -6.05
C ALA A 378 18.57 -43.70 -6.53
N MET A 379 19.10 -42.92 -7.47
CA MET A 379 18.41 -41.79 -8.09
C MET A 379 17.14 -42.25 -8.84
N ARG A 380 17.25 -43.30 -9.68
CA ARG A 380 16.12 -43.96 -10.35
C ARG A 380 15.02 -44.39 -9.39
N LYS A 381 15.39 -45.00 -8.25
CA LYS A 381 14.42 -45.46 -7.25
C LYS A 381 13.68 -44.29 -6.62
N ARG A 382 14.38 -43.18 -6.34
CA ARG A 382 13.84 -42.02 -5.64
C ARG A 382 12.96 -41.13 -6.53
N PHE A 383 13.29 -41.01 -7.82
CA PHE A 383 12.63 -40.09 -8.75
C PHE A 383 11.99 -40.80 -9.95
N SER A 384 11.61 -42.07 -9.82
CA SER A 384 11.07 -42.88 -10.93
C SER A 384 9.89 -42.25 -11.69
N ALA A 385 9.06 -41.45 -11.02
CA ALA A 385 7.93 -40.76 -11.63
C ALA A 385 8.30 -39.48 -12.41
N GLN A 386 9.53 -38.99 -12.25
CA GLN A 386 10.04 -37.72 -12.80
C GLN A 386 11.22 -37.96 -13.76
N LEU A 387 11.47 -39.21 -14.17
CA LEU A 387 12.60 -39.55 -15.01
C LEU A 387 12.15 -40.36 -16.20
N ASN A 388 12.44 -39.85 -17.40
CA ASN A 388 12.38 -40.65 -18.60
C ASN A 388 13.73 -41.35 -18.82
N LEU A 389 13.69 -42.68 -18.86
CA LEU A 389 14.86 -43.53 -18.85
C LEU A 389 15.27 -43.88 -20.28
N GLN A 390 16.53 -43.58 -20.60
CA GLN A 390 17.05 -43.79 -21.95
C GLN A 390 17.81 -45.12 -22.06
N PRO A 391 17.74 -45.82 -23.21
CA PRO A 391 18.44 -47.08 -23.43
C PRO A 391 19.95 -46.99 -23.23
N GLU A 392 20.54 -45.83 -23.49
CA GLU A 392 21.98 -45.57 -23.41
C GLU A 392 22.49 -45.40 -21.96
N GLY A 393 21.62 -45.56 -20.96
CA GLY A 393 22.01 -45.59 -19.55
C GLY A 393 22.00 -44.23 -18.84
N HIS A 394 21.30 -43.23 -19.39
CA HIS A 394 21.05 -41.93 -18.78
C HIS A 394 19.54 -41.68 -18.55
N ALA A 395 19.20 -40.54 -17.97
CA ALA A 395 17.82 -40.12 -17.73
C ALA A 395 17.65 -38.62 -18.02
N VAL A 396 16.45 -38.24 -18.44
CA VAL A 396 16.00 -36.86 -18.64
C VAL A 396 14.82 -36.61 -17.71
N ASP A 397 14.69 -35.39 -17.19
CA ASP A 397 13.58 -34.95 -16.35
C ASP A 397 12.24 -34.88 -17.11
#